data_AF-A0A165Z1W8-F1
#
_entry.id   AF-A0A165Z1W8-F1
#
_cell.length_a   1.000
_cell.length_b   1.000
_cell.length_c   1.000
_cell.angle_alpha   90.00
_cell.angle_beta   90.00
_cell.angle_gamma   90.00
#
_symmetry.space_group_name_H-M   'P 1'
#
loop_
_entity.id
_entity.type
_entity.pdbx_description
1 polymer ?
#
loop_
_entity_poly.entity_id
_entity_poly.type
_entity_poly.pdbx_seq_one_letter_code
_entity_poly.pdbx_strand_id
1 'polypeptide(L)'
;MKEKHENKIKIKKYLIYYYETKRGWAIVIMPDEVRIDNFHGFPHMHYFAGDNNHKSIKTNTLTEALAIIINYLTKNDELIKEDLKEELK
;
A
#
# COMPACT_ATOMS: atom_id res chain seq x y z
N MET A 1 5.37 6.78 -22.99
CA MET A 1 4.51 6.65 -21.79
C MET A 1 3.84 5.30 -21.86
N LYS A 2 4.14 4.36 -20.96
CA LYS A 2 3.39 3.10 -20.88
C LYS A 2 2.14 3.39 -20.07
N GLU A 3 0.97 3.12 -20.65
CA GLU A 3 -0.30 3.11 -19.94
C GLU A 3 -0.18 2.11 -18.78
N LYS A 4 -0.02 2.60 -17.56
CA LYS A 4 -0.22 1.75 -16.38
C LYS A 4 -1.72 1.62 -16.22
N HIS A 5 -2.22 0.38 -16.26
CA HIS A 5 -3.56 0.06 -15.78
C HIS A 5 -3.57 0.26 -14.26
N GLU A 6 -3.68 1.51 -13.82
CA GLU A 6 -3.84 1.88 -12.42
C GLU A 6 -5.31 1.70 -12.05
N ASN A 7 -5.55 0.77 -11.14
CA ASN A 7 -6.84 0.65 -10.49
C ASN A 7 -6.91 1.65 -9.34
N LYS A 8 -8.12 2.13 -9.05
CA LYS A 8 -8.35 3.08 -7.96
C LYS A 8 -9.56 2.69 -7.13
N ILE A 9 -9.44 2.83 -5.82
CA ILE A 9 -10.53 2.64 -4.85
C ILE A 9 -10.55 3.85 -3.92
N LYS A 10 -11.74 4.38 -3.63
CA LYS A 10 -11.93 5.44 -2.65
C LYS A 10 -12.55 4.87 -1.39
N ILE A 11 -11.93 5.14 -0.24
CA ILE A 11 -12.45 4.77 1.09
C ILE A 11 -12.41 6.01 1.98
N LYS A 12 -13.59 6.48 2.42
CA LYS A 12 -13.72 7.71 3.21
C LYS A 12 -12.98 8.87 2.52
N LYS A 13 -11.99 9.46 3.20
CA LYS A 13 -11.11 10.53 2.69
C LYS A 13 -9.92 10.01 1.88
N TYR A 14 -9.63 8.72 1.90
CA TYR A 14 -8.47 8.12 1.27
C TYR A 14 -8.72 7.69 -0.16
N LEU A 15 -7.71 7.87 -1.00
CA LEU A 15 -7.69 7.36 -2.36
C LEU A 15 -6.54 6.37 -2.50
N ILE A 16 -6.89 5.14 -2.86
CA ILE A 16 -5.97 4.01 -2.96
C ILE A 16 -5.74 3.74 -4.44
N TYR A 17 -4.51 3.89 -4.88
CA TYR A 17 -4.06 3.49 -6.21
C TYR A 17 -3.32 2.18 -6.11
N TYR A 18 -3.57 1.25 -7.03
CA TYR A 18 -2.81 0.02 -7.05
C TYR A 18 -2.66 -0.53 -8.45
N TYR A 19 -1.56 -1.25 -8.66
CA TYR A 19 -1.24 -1.90 -9.92
C TYR A 19 -0.33 -3.09 -9.67
N GLU A 20 -0.43 -4.06 -10.57
CA GLU A 20 0.41 -5.25 -10.58
C GLU A 20 1.06 -5.39 -11.96
N THR A 21 2.30 -5.86 -11.96
CA THR A 21 3.10 -6.10 -13.14
C THR A 21 3.80 -7.44 -13.02
N LYS A 22 4.42 -7.91 -14.10
CA LYS A 22 5.28 -9.11 -14.06
C LYS A 22 6.44 -9.04 -13.06
N ARG A 23 6.82 -7.84 -12.59
CA ARG A 23 7.94 -7.62 -11.66
C ARG A 23 7.51 -7.43 -10.20
N GLY A 24 6.21 -7.37 -9.93
CA GLY A 24 5.69 -7.03 -8.61
C GLY A 24 4.50 -6.07 -8.69
N TRP A 25 4.05 -5.63 -7.52
CA TRP A 25 2.88 -4.81 -7.33
C TRP A 25 3.19 -3.62 -6.42
N ALA A 26 2.35 -2.59 -6.49
CA ALA A 26 2.36 -1.49 -5.54
C ALA A 26 0.96 -0.99 -5.22
N ILE A 27 0.82 -0.46 -4.01
CA ILE A 27 -0.34 0.24 -3.48
C ILE A 27 0.13 1.60 -2.97
N VAL A 28 -0.60 2.67 -3.30
CA VAL A 28 -0.35 4.03 -2.82
C VAL A 28 -1.61 4.56 -2.18
N ILE A 29 -1.51 5.08 -0.96
CA ILE A 29 -2.61 5.63 -0.18
C ILE A 29 -2.42 7.15 -0.07
N MET A 30 -3.33 7.92 -0.66
CA MET A 30 -3.39 9.37 -0.57
C MET A 30 -4.45 9.80 0.46
N PRO A 31 -4.30 10.95 1.15
CA PRO A 31 -3.26 11.97 0.95
C PRO A 31 -1.94 11.73 1.71
N ASP A 32 -1.86 10.70 2.55
CA ASP A 32 -0.72 10.46 3.46
C ASP A 32 0.56 9.93 2.78
N GLU A 33 0.52 9.76 1.46
CA GLU A 33 1.64 9.33 0.60
C GLU A 33 2.32 8.02 1.04
N VAL A 34 1.54 7.13 1.65
CA VAL A 34 2.02 5.80 2.02
C VAL A 34 2.09 4.92 0.80
N ARG A 35 3.25 4.31 0.57
CA ARG A 35 3.48 3.33 -0.51
C ARG A 35 3.80 1.96 0.06
N ILE A 36 3.19 0.93 -0.47
CA ILE A 36 3.48 -0.47 -0.14
C ILE A 36 3.79 -1.18 -1.45
N ASP A 37 4.95 -1.81 -1.56
CA ASP A 37 5.36 -2.50 -2.78
C ASP A 37 6.31 -3.68 -2.50
N ASN A 38 6.52 -4.51 -3.52
CA ASN A 38 7.44 -5.65 -3.45
C ASN A 38 8.44 -5.72 -4.62
N PHE A 39 8.67 -4.61 -5.33
CA PHE A 39 9.52 -4.59 -6.53
C PHE A 39 10.99 -4.95 -6.25
N HIS A 40 11.44 -4.80 -5.00
CA HIS A 40 12.79 -5.08 -4.55
C HIS A 40 12.95 -6.45 -3.86
N GLY A 41 12.05 -7.38 -4.13
CA GLY A 41 12.13 -8.78 -3.67
C GLY A 41 11.37 -9.05 -2.38
N PHE A 42 11.45 -8.14 -1.39
CA PHE A 42 10.67 -8.25 -0.16
C PHE A 42 9.58 -7.18 -0.10
N PRO A 43 8.33 -7.55 0.23
CA PRO A 43 7.27 -6.59 0.51
C PRO A 43 7.67 -5.63 1.62
N HIS A 44 7.48 -4.33 1.38
CA HIS A 44 7.79 -3.29 2.36
C HIS A 44 6.88 -2.08 2.20
N MET A 45 6.81 -1.30 3.26
CA MET A 45 6.04 -0.08 3.37
C MET A 45 6.99 1.12 3.49
N HIS A 46 6.68 2.18 2.75
CA HIS A 46 7.27 3.51 2.84
C HIS A 46 6.25 4.47 3.45
N TYR A 47 6.69 5.26 4.42
CA TYR A 47 5.82 6.21 5.10
C TYR A 47 5.69 7.54 4.36
N PHE A 48 6.62 7.88 3.48
CA PHE A 48 6.59 9.09 2.66
C PHE A 48 7.44 8.90 1.39
N ALA A 49 7.20 9.75 0.38
CA ALA A 49 7.98 9.73 -0.85
C ALA A 49 9.46 10.05 -0.58
N GLY A 50 10.36 9.16 -1.02
CA GLY A 50 11.81 9.32 -0.82
C GLY A 50 12.34 8.75 0.50
N ASP A 51 11.51 8.11 1.31
CA ASP A 51 11.99 7.40 2.50
C ASP A 51 12.80 6.14 2.10
N ASN A 52 14.06 6.10 2.54
CA ASN A 52 14.94 4.94 2.43
C ASN A 52 14.71 3.93 3.58
N ASN A 53 13.86 4.24 4.56
CA ASN A 53 13.54 3.31 5.65
C ASN A 53 12.47 2.31 5.22
N HIS A 54 12.91 1.25 4.55
CA HIS A 54 12.03 0.14 4.19
C HIS A 54 11.53 -0.57 5.45
N LYS A 55 10.23 -0.47 5.73
CA LYS A 55 9.59 -1.23 6.80
C LYS A 55 9.04 -2.52 6.21
N SER A 56 9.72 -3.64 6.46
CA SER A 56 9.27 -4.95 5.98
C SER A 56 7.86 -5.28 6.47
N ILE A 57 7.07 -5.88 5.58
CA ILE A 57 5.76 -6.48 5.87
C ILE A 57 5.80 -7.97 5.48
N LYS A 58 4.86 -8.79 5.94
CA LYS A 58 4.84 -10.23 5.59
C LYS A 58 3.86 -10.57 4.47
N THR A 59 2.93 -9.68 4.16
CA THR A 59 1.97 -9.85 3.07
C THR A 59 2.66 -9.93 1.71
N ASN A 60 2.42 -11.01 0.95
CA ASN A 60 3.17 -11.28 -0.28
C ASN A 60 2.41 -10.92 -1.56
N THR A 61 1.08 -10.85 -1.50
CA THR A 61 0.24 -10.65 -2.68
C THR A 61 -0.46 -9.29 -2.65
N LEU A 62 -0.68 -8.71 -3.83
CA LEU A 62 -1.44 -7.48 -3.99
C LEU A 62 -2.83 -7.60 -3.35
N THR A 63 -3.54 -8.69 -3.65
CA THR A 63 -4.92 -8.90 -3.19
C THR A 63 -5.01 -8.94 -1.68
N GLU A 64 -4.10 -9.65 -1.02
CA GLU A 64 -4.04 -9.75 0.44
C GLU A 64 -3.72 -8.39 1.07
N ALA A 65 -2.71 -7.68 0.56
CA ALA A 65 -2.34 -6.36 1.06
C ALA A 65 -3.50 -5.37 0.89
N LEU A 66 -4.15 -5.39 -0.27
CA LEU A 66 -5.28 -4.53 -0.57
C LEU A 66 -6.46 -4.84 0.35
N ALA A 67 -6.77 -6.12 0.61
CA ALA A 67 -7.85 -6.49 1.53
C ALA A 67 -7.59 -6.00 2.96
N ILE A 68 -6.37 -6.15 3.46
CA ILE A 68 -5.96 -5.66 4.79
C ILE A 68 -6.11 -4.14 4.86
N ILE A 69 -5.58 -3.41 3.88
CA ILE A 69 -5.65 -1.94 3.83
C ILE A 69 -7.11 -1.46 3.76
N ILE A 70 -7.94 -2.08 2.92
CA ILE A 70 -9.36 -1.74 2.79
C ILE A 70 -10.07 -1.93 4.13
N ASN A 71 -9.86 -3.08 4.79
CA ASN A 71 -10.45 -3.39 6.08
C ASN A 71 -10.00 -2.40 7.16
N TYR A 72 -8.71 -2.10 7.23
CA TYR A 72 -8.14 -1.13 8.16
C TYR A 72 -8.72 0.27 7.97
N LEU A 73 -8.75 0.80 6.74
CA LEU A 73 -9.29 2.13 6.43
C LEU A 73 -10.82 2.22 6.56
N THR A 74 -11.50 1.09 6.49
CA THR A 74 -12.94 1.04 6.76
C THR A 74 -13.21 1.15 8.26
N LYS A 75 -12.44 0.43 9.08
CA LYS A 75 -12.58 0.42 10.55
C LYS A 75 -12.08 1.70 11.21
N ASN A 76 -10.99 2.29 10.72
CA ASN A 76 -10.34 3.45 11.32
C ASN A 76 -10.66 4.72 10.53
N ASP A 77 -10.79 5.86 11.22
CA ASP A 77 -11.00 7.17 10.56
C ASP A 77 -9.67 7.83 10.16
N GLU A 78 -8.59 7.44 10.84
CA GLU A 78 -7.24 7.93 10.63
C GLU A 78 -6.30 6.79 10.26
N LEU A 79 -5.29 7.12 9.44
CA LEU A 79 -4.26 6.20 9.02
C LEU A 79 -3.07 6.34 9.95
N ILE A 80 -2.95 5.41 10.90
CA ILE A 80 -1.78 5.29 11.77
C ILE A 80 -0.83 4.29 11.11
N LYS A 81 0.33 4.78 10.65
CA LYS A 81 1.24 4.02 9.78
C LYS A 81 1.80 2.77 10.46
N GLU A 82 2.13 2.90 11.74
CA GLU A 82 2.59 1.81 12.60
C GLU A 82 1.53 0.73 12.76
N ASP A 83 0.27 1.11 13.03
CA ASP A 83 -0.82 0.15 13.20
C ASP A 83 -1.10 -0.59 11.89
N LEU A 84 -1.15 0.14 10.77
CA LEU A 84 -1.31 -0.47 9.46
C LEU A 84 -0.16 -1.45 9.15
N LYS A 85 1.07 -1.11 9.54
CA LYS A 85 2.22 -2.01 9.38
C LYS A 85 2.07 -3.28 10.22
N GLU A 86 1.57 -3.18 11.46
CA GLU A 86 1.33 -4.35 12.31
C GLU A 86 0.24 -5.26 11.71
N GLU A 87 -0.79 -4.70 11.08
CA GLU A 87 -1.83 -5.47 10.36
C GLU A 87 -1.30 -6.16 9.09
N LEU A 88 -0.18 -5.67 8.52
CA LEU A 88 0.48 -6.24 7.33
C LEU A 88 1.59 -7.27 7.68
N LYS A 89 1.82 -7.57 8.97
CA LYS A 89 2.75 -8.62 9.45
C LYS A 89 2.11 -10.00 9.50
#